data_AF-A0A954M9A3-F1
#
_entry.id   AF-A0A954M9A3-F1
#
_cell.length_a   1.000
_cell.length_b   1.000
_cell.length_c   1.000
_cell.angle_alpha   90.00
_cell.angle_beta   90.00
_cell.angle_gamma   90.00
#
_symmetry.space_group_name_H-M   'P 1'
#
loop_
_entity.id
_entity.type
_entity.pdbx_description
1 polymer ?
#
loop_
_entity_poly.entity_id
_entity_poly.type
_entity_poly.pdbx_seq_one_letter_code
_entity_poly.pdbx_strand_id
1 'polypeptide(L)'
;MMAACLLCVALVANIGYVSWLRTESQRCAQSAALAAARNMISDDLLRYHRTGFEVEGQKLAAAGAAMQVAKEYAKRTSVPAIAENDVRVSFGHVDTQARWSGYLPTSVEVSSSSAAEPGSGDLLMVGSGASRRVAVASKAQVSLRNDVCGFLPTVTNPVPWLPVALPDHATQPVRGCWSFEVEQGHGSDLWTWNNVAQTPDSIPDRIPEFEVRVGGAVPGAGTGLLVSLAAPAINRNAIGRQITSGFTVADQQSIGEQKTAFPRNAWAAEMGAEESMVIATGLKQLVGSRRIFPLYDLSETGSNDDGSIRLTRLVAGRILAVDAVSDGGWTLTIQPSAISTPTILTTEQGICDPSNPYIWKICLMK
;
A
#
# COMPACT_ATOMS: atom_id res chain seq x y z
N MET A 1 -16.58 49.94 32.71
CA MET A 1 -15.88 48.71 33.16
C MET A 1 -16.52 47.43 32.59
N MET A 2 -17.82 47.17 32.79
CA MET A 2 -18.50 45.97 32.24
C MET A 2 -18.36 45.80 30.71
N ALA A 3 -18.48 46.88 29.93
CA ALA A 3 -18.31 46.82 28.48
C ALA A 3 -16.91 46.36 28.04
N ALA A 4 -15.86 46.78 28.76
CA ALA A 4 -14.48 46.36 28.47
C ALA A 4 -14.29 44.86 28.78
N CYS A 5 -14.85 44.37 29.89
CA CYS A 5 -14.79 42.95 30.22
C CYS A 5 -15.53 42.08 29.17
N LEU A 6 -16.72 42.51 28.73
CA LEU A 6 -17.47 41.80 27.69
C LEU A 6 -16.73 41.78 26.36
N LEU A 7 -16.05 42.87 26.01
CA LEU A 7 -15.26 42.96 24.78
C LEU A 7 -14.02 42.06 24.82
N CYS A 8 -13.36 41.96 25.98
CA CYS A 8 -12.27 40.99 26.19
C CYS A 8 -12.75 39.53 26.08
N VAL A 9 -13.89 39.19 26.67
CA VAL A 9 -14.46 37.83 26.57
C VAL A 9 -14.83 37.50 25.13
N ALA A 10 -15.47 38.43 24.41
CA ALA A 10 -15.82 38.28 23.00
C ALA A 10 -14.59 38.07 22.12
N LEU A 11 -13.51 38.82 22.37
CA LEU A 11 -12.24 38.66 21.65
C LEU A 11 -11.63 37.27 21.88
N VAL A 12 -11.58 36.80 23.13
CA VAL A 12 -11.03 35.47 23.47
C VAL A 12 -11.87 34.37 22.82
N ALA A 13 -13.20 34.47 22.86
CA ALA A 13 -14.09 33.51 22.21
C ALA A 13 -13.89 33.49 20.68
N ASN A 14 -13.77 34.65 20.05
CA ASN A 14 -13.49 34.76 18.61
C ASN A 14 -12.13 34.17 18.24
N ILE A 15 -11.07 34.42 19.02
CA ILE A 15 -9.74 33.82 18.80
C ILE A 15 -9.81 32.29 18.93
N GLY A 16 -10.50 31.79 19.96
CA GLY A 16 -10.71 30.36 20.16
C GLY A 16 -11.45 29.72 18.99
N TYR A 17 -12.53 30.35 18.52
CA TYR A 17 -13.31 29.88 17.38
C TYR A 17 -12.48 29.84 16.08
N VAL A 18 -11.71 30.88 15.79
CA VAL A 18 -10.83 30.91 14.61
C VAL A 18 -9.73 29.85 14.70
N SER A 19 -9.15 29.64 15.88
CA SER A 19 -8.13 28.60 16.11
C SER A 19 -8.71 27.20 15.89
N TRP A 20 -9.91 26.97 16.39
CA TRP A 20 -10.65 25.72 16.16
C TRP A 20 -10.94 25.51 14.67
N LEU A 21 -11.49 26.52 13.98
CA LEU A 21 -11.76 26.45 12.54
C LEU A 21 -10.51 26.15 11.71
N ARG A 22 -9.36 26.76 12.05
CA ARG A 22 -8.08 26.48 11.37
C ARG A 22 -7.65 25.03 11.56
N THR A 23 -7.73 24.52 12.78
CA THR A 23 -7.38 23.13 13.10
C THR A 23 -8.29 22.16 12.34
N GLU A 24 -9.58 22.46 12.30
CA GLU A 24 -10.59 21.61 11.68
C GLU A 24 -10.50 21.63 10.15
N SER A 25 -10.22 22.80 9.57
CA SER A 25 -9.93 22.96 8.15
C SER A 25 -8.65 22.22 7.74
N GLN A 26 -7.61 22.23 8.58
CA GLN A 26 -6.38 21.48 8.34
C GLN A 26 -6.62 19.96 8.39
N ARG A 27 -7.39 19.48 9.37
CA ARG A 27 -7.75 18.05 9.47
C ARG A 27 -8.56 17.59 8.25
N CYS A 28 -9.53 18.39 7.82
CA CYS A 28 -10.30 18.13 6.61
C CYS A 28 -9.37 17.98 5.38
N ALA A 29 -8.47 18.94 5.16
CA ALA A 29 -7.51 18.89 4.06
C ALA A 29 -6.59 17.65 4.14
N GLN A 30 -6.09 17.30 5.33
CA GLN A 30 -5.26 16.11 5.54
C GLN A 30 -6.02 14.81 5.27
N SER A 31 -7.25 14.68 5.77
CA SER A 31 -8.10 13.52 5.52
C SER A 31 -8.47 13.38 4.04
N ALA A 32 -8.80 14.49 3.37
CA ALA A 32 -9.08 14.52 1.94
C ALA A 32 -7.84 14.12 1.12
N ALA A 33 -6.67 14.68 1.42
CA ALA A 33 -5.41 14.33 0.75
C ALA A 33 -5.06 12.85 0.94
N LEU A 34 -5.24 12.29 2.14
CA LEU A 34 -5.03 10.88 2.42
C LEU A 34 -5.99 9.97 1.65
N ALA A 35 -7.28 10.36 1.53
CA ALA A 35 -8.27 9.60 0.80
C ALA A 35 -7.98 9.57 -0.71
N ALA A 36 -7.63 10.71 -1.29
CA ALA A 36 -7.16 10.79 -2.66
C ALA A 36 -5.91 9.93 -2.88
N ALA A 37 -4.89 10.08 -2.03
CA ALA A 37 -3.66 9.31 -2.11
C ALA A 37 -3.90 7.79 -2.02
N ARG A 38 -4.83 7.34 -1.17
CA ARG A 38 -5.22 5.93 -1.08
C ARG A 38 -5.89 5.44 -2.36
N ASN A 39 -6.75 6.26 -2.98
CA ASN A 39 -7.42 5.90 -4.23
C ASN A 39 -6.44 5.85 -5.43
N MET A 40 -5.37 6.65 -5.38
CA MET A 40 -4.29 6.56 -6.39
C MET A 40 -3.53 5.24 -6.37
N ILE A 41 -3.48 4.55 -5.22
CA ILE A 41 -2.82 3.25 -5.09
C ILE A 41 -3.86 2.17 -5.42
N SER A 42 -4.05 1.93 -6.71
CA SER A 42 -4.92 0.89 -7.24
C SER A 42 -4.14 -0.15 -8.05
N ASP A 43 -4.76 -1.31 -8.27
CA ASP A 43 -4.19 -2.38 -9.10
C ASP A 43 -4.02 -1.91 -10.56
N ASP A 44 -4.77 -0.88 -10.99
CA ASP A 44 -4.64 -0.26 -12.31
C ASP A 44 -3.23 0.32 -12.57
N LEU A 45 -2.46 0.61 -11.51
CA LEU A 45 -1.06 1.04 -11.64
C LEU A 45 -0.20 -0.02 -12.34
N LEU A 46 -0.59 -1.29 -12.26
CA LEU A 46 0.16 -2.45 -12.74
C LEU A 46 -0.31 -2.95 -14.12
N ARG A 47 -1.34 -2.33 -14.69
CA ARG A 47 -1.82 -2.69 -16.04
C ARG A 47 -0.75 -2.44 -17.09
N TYR A 48 -0.65 -3.33 -18.05
CA TYR A 48 0.17 -3.08 -19.22
C TYR A 48 -0.39 -2.01 -20.13
N HIS A 49 0.53 -1.25 -20.74
CA HIS A 49 0.22 -0.28 -21.79
C HIS A 49 -0.83 0.76 -21.38
N ARG A 50 -0.73 1.30 -20.16
CA ARG A 50 -1.61 2.37 -19.69
C ARG A 50 -1.56 3.56 -20.65
N THR A 51 -2.75 3.99 -21.06
CA THR A 51 -2.95 5.17 -21.89
C THR A 51 -3.01 6.43 -21.03
N GLY A 52 -2.71 7.60 -21.62
CA GLY A 52 -2.82 8.88 -20.91
C GLY A 52 -4.23 9.14 -20.35
N PHE A 53 -5.27 8.69 -21.07
CA PHE A 53 -6.65 8.79 -20.60
C PHE A 53 -6.90 8.04 -19.29
N GLU A 54 -6.33 6.85 -19.11
CA GLU A 54 -6.46 6.08 -17.87
C GLU A 54 -5.74 6.75 -16.68
N VAL A 55 -4.63 7.44 -16.95
CA VAL A 55 -3.93 8.25 -15.93
C VAL A 55 -4.78 9.44 -15.50
N GLU A 56 -5.40 10.15 -16.46
CA GLU A 56 -6.32 11.25 -16.15
C GLU A 56 -7.59 10.77 -15.43
N GLY A 57 -8.15 9.62 -15.82
CA GLY A 57 -9.26 9.00 -15.11
C GLY A 57 -8.93 8.66 -13.65
N GLN A 58 -7.70 8.20 -13.39
CA GLN A 58 -7.23 7.94 -12.03
C GLN A 58 -7.04 9.24 -11.22
N LYS A 59 -6.55 10.32 -11.83
CA LYS A 59 -6.48 11.65 -11.19
C LYS A 59 -7.87 12.13 -10.78
N LEU A 60 -8.84 12.00 -11.68
CA LEU A 60 -10.22 12.39 -11.43
C LEU A 60 -10.86 11.55 -10.31
N ALA A 61 -10.64 10.24 -10.31
CA ALA A 61 -11.12 9.35 -9.25
C ALA A 61 -10.50 9.69 -7.88
N ALA A 62 -9.20 10.02 -7.84
CA ALA A 62 -8.53 10.47 -6.65
C ALA A 62 -9.09 11.81 -6.14
N ALA A 63 -9.29 12.78 -7.03
CA ALA A 63 -9.94 14.06 -6.69
C ALA A 63 -11.36 13.86 -6.15
N GLY A 64 -12.15 13.00 -6.79
CA GLY A 64 -13.49 12.62 -6.33
C GLY A 64 -13.49 12.02 -4.91
N ALA A 65 -12.52 11.19 -4.58
CA ALA A 65 -12.38 10.63 -3.22
C ALA A 65 -12.03 11.70 -2.18
N ALA A 66 -11.15 12.66 -2.50
CA ALA A 66 -10.88 13.81 -1.63
C ALA A 66 -12.15 14.64 -1.40
N MET A 67 -12.88 14.95 -2.47
CA MET A 67 -14.13 15.73 -2.40
C MET A 67 -15.21 15.01 -1.59
N GLN A 68 -15.33 13.69 -1.72
CA GLN A 68 -16.30 12.91 -0.95
C GLN A 68 -16.01 13.02 0.56
N VAL A 69 -14.75 12.86 0.96
CA VAL A 69 -14.35 13.02 2.38
C VAL A 69 -14.59 14.45 2.84
N ALA A 70 -14.20 15.45 2.06
CA ALA A 70 -14.43 16.85 2.39
C ALA A 70 -15.91 17.19 2.55
N LYS A 71 -16.78 16.64 1.69
CA LYS A 71 -18.23 16.81 1.76
C LYS A 71 -18.82 16.20 3.02
N GLU A 72 -18.40 14.99 3.39
CA GLU A 72 -18.85 14.37 4.65
C GLU A 72 -18.35 15.14 5.88
N TYR A 73 -17.15 15.72 5.80
CA TYR A 73 -16.58 16.56 6.85
C TYR A 73 -17.34 17.88 7.00
N ALA A 74 -17.66 18.55 5.89
CA ALA A 74 -18.42 19.79 5.85
C ALA A 74 -19.88 19.64 6.31
N LYS A 75 -20.48 18.45 6.19
CA LYS A 75 -21.80 18.17 6.79
C LYS A 75 -21.79 18.22 8.32
N ARG A 76 -20.64 17.97 8.95
CA ARG A 76 -20.48 17.84 10.41
C ARG A 76 -19.83 19.07 11.04
N THR A 77 -19.29 19.99 10.23
CA THR A 77 -18.45 21.10 10.68
C THR A 77 -18.75 22.37 9.88
N SER A 78 -18.29 23.53 10.35
CA SER A 78 -18.41 24.80 9.61
C SER A 78 -17.20 25.06 8.69
N VAL A 79 -16.49 24.02 8.28
CA VAL A 79 -15.31 24.12 7.42
C VAL A 79 -15.75 24.37 5.97
N PRO A 80 -15.06 25.26 5.21
CA PRO A 80 -15.36 25.48 3.79
C PRO A 80 -15.25 24.19 2.98
N ALA A 81 -16.12 24.05 1.98
CA ALA A 81 -16.07 22.94 1.04
C ALA A 81 -14.78 23.00 0.21
N ILE A 82 -14.21 21.83 -0.06
CA ILE A 82 -13.06 21.67 -0.97
C ILE A 82 -13.63 21.41 -2.37
N ALA A 83 -13.24 22.22 -3.35
CA ALA A 83 -13.62 22.06 -4.74
C ALA A 83 -12.70 21.07 -5.47
N GLU A 84 -13.01 20.73 -6.72
CA GLU A 84 -12.15 19.86 -7.54
C GLU A 84 -10.81 20.55 -7.85
N ASN A 85 -10.85 21.85 -8.20
CA ASN A 85 -9.66 22.66 -8.50
C ASN A 85 -8.71 22.84 -7.31
N ASP A 86 -9.19 22.56 -6.10
CA ASP A 86 -8.44 22.60 -4.86
C ASP A 86 -7.60 21.33 -4.65
N VAL A 87 -7.80 20.29 -5.47
CA VAL A 87 -7.08 19.02 -5.40
C VAL A 87 -6.09 18.92 -6.57
N ARG A 88 -4.80 18.98 -6.27
CA ARG A 88 -3.73 18.78 -7.25
C ARG A 88 -3.11 17.40 -7.07
N VAL A 89 -3.22 16.60 -8.11
CA VAL A 89 -2.65 15.25 -8.16
C VAL A 89 -1.43 15.24 -9.07
N SER A 90 -0.29 14.78 -8.56
CA SER A 90 0.98 14.74 -9.28
C SER A 90 1.42 13.31 -9.55
N PHE A 91 1.91 13.10 -10.77
CA PHE A 91 2.57 11.87 -11.19
C PHE A 91 4.01 12.20 -11.57
N GLY A 92 4.95 11.38 -11.11
CA GLY A 92 6.33 11.41 -11.53
C GLY A 92 6.51 10.49 -12.73
N HIS A 93 7.35 10.93 -13.68
CA HIS A 93 7.86 10.01 -14.68
C HIS A 93 8.97 9.19 -14.03
N VAL A 94 8.86 7.87 -14.11
CA VAL A 94 9.93 6.98 -13.70
C VAL A 94 10.50 6.33 -14.95
N ASP A 95 11.77 6.66 -15.21
CA ASP A 95 12.57 6.07 -16.27
C ASP A 95 13.25 4.82 -15.69
N THR A 96 12.49 3.74 -15.53
CA THR A 96 13.05 2.43 -15.21
C THR A 96 13.35 1.71 -16.52
N GLN A 97 14.52 1.07 -16.61
CA GLN A 97 14.81 0.10 -17.68
C GLN A 97 13.85 -1.11 -17.63
N ALA A 98 13.14 -1.31 -16.51
CA ALA A 98 12.02 -2.21 -16.39
C ALA A 98 10.76 -1.63 -17.06
N ARG A 99 9.97 -2.50 -17.71
CA ARG A 99 8.80 -2.22 -18.57
C ARG A 99 7.70 -1.32 -17.97
N TRP A 100 7.77 -0.96 -16.69
CA TRP A 100 6.93 0.08 -16.09
C TRP A 100 7.39 1.51 -16.41
N SER A 101 7.93 1.75 -17.61
CA SER A 101 8.10 3.10 -18.13
C SER A 101 6.73 3.77 -18.13
N GLY A 102 6.50 4.70 -17.21
CA GLY A 102 5.15 5.17 -16.94
C GLY A 102 5.09 6.28 -15.90
N TYR A 103 3.86 6.74 -15.71
CA TYR A 103 3.52 7.74 -14.71
C TYR A 103 3.18 7.02 -13.40
N LEU A 104 4.09 7.09 -12.43
CA LEU A 104 3.84 6.63 -11.08
C LEU A 104 3.34 7.81 -10.21
N PRO A 105 2.40 7.56 -9.30
CA PRO A 105 1.85 8.61 -8.47
C PRO A 105 2.88 9.06 -7.42
N THR A 106 3.10 10.35 -7.26
CA THR A 106 4.16 10.88 -6.37
C THR A 106 3.63 11.70 -5.21
N SER A 107 2.62 12.53 -5.45
CA SER A 107 2.01 13.32 -4.38
C SER A 107 0.60 13.79 -4.71
N VAL A 108 -0.18 13.98 -3.66
CA VAL A 108 -1.46 14.69 -3.69
C VAL A 108 -1.37 15.91 -2.81
N GLU A 109 -1.81 17.05 -3.33
CA GLU A 109 -1.94 18.29 -2.60
C GLU A 109 -3.42 18.69 -2.58
N VAL A 110 -3.93 19.04 -1.41
CA VAL A 110 -5.29 19.56 -1.23
C VAL A 110 -5.20 20.90 -0.54
N SER A 111 -5.74 21.94 -1.17
CA SER A 111 -5.78 23.29 -0.63
C SER A 111 -7.21 23.75 -0.46
N SER A 112 -7.67 24.03 0.75
CA SER A 112 -8.95 24.72 0.94
C SER A 112 -8.68 26.22 0.84
N SER A 113 -9.13 26.85 -0.24
CA SER A 113 -9.11 28.30 -0.36
C SER A 113 -10.50 28.88 -0.05
N SER A 114 -10.62 29.59 1.07
CA SER A 114 -11.82 30.41 1.34
C SER A 114 -11.71 31.70 0.51
N ALA A 115 -11.90 31.60 -0.80
CA ALA A 115 -12.02 32.76 -1.68
C ALA A 115 -13.40 33.40 -1.48
N ALA A 116 -13.62 34.09 -0.35
CA ALA A 116 -14.71 35.03 -0.09
C ALA A 116 -16.16 34.65 -0.52
N GLU A 117 -16.46 33.39 -0.80
CA GLU A 117 -17.79 32.86 -1.11
C GLU A 117 -18.51 32.34 0.16
N PRO A 118 -19.85 32.23 0.17
CA PRO A 118 -20.68 32.18 1.38
C PRO A 118 -20.52 30.85 2.14
N GLY A 119 -19.45 30.77 2.91
CA GLY A 119 -19.12 29.72 3.88
C GLY A 119 -18.06 30.21 4.88
N SER A 120 -17.92 31.53 5.01
CA SER A 120 -17.09 32.18 6.03
C SER A 120 -17.67 31.87 7.41
N GLY A 121 -16.87 31.29 8.31
CA GLY A 121 -17.25 31.20 9.72
C GLY A 121 -17.54 32.60 10.25
N ASP A 122 -18.81 32.87 10.56
CA ASP A 122 -19.21 34.13 11.16
C ASP A 122 -18.56 34.24 12.54
N LEU A 123 -17.95 35.39 12.81
CA LEU A 123 -17.41 35.69 14.14
C LEU A 123 -18.57 35.66 15.17
N LEU A 124 -18.32 34.97 16.29
CA LEU A 124 -19.31 34.64 17.32
C LEU A 124 -19.92 35.89 17.99
N MET A 125 -19.15 36.98 18.06
CA MET A 125 -19.64 38.31 18.50
C MET A 125 -18.98 39.42 17.70
N VAL A 126 -19.78 40.22 16.99
CA VAL A 126 -19.32 41.38 16.21
C VAL A 126 -20.13 42.61 16.60
N GLY A 127 -19.43 43.63 17.11
CA GLY A 127 -19.97 44.99 17.23
C GLY A 127 -20.13 45.63 15.84
N SER A 128 -21.11 46.51 15.70
CA SER A 128 -21.49 47.16 14.43
C SER A 128 -20.31 47.83 13.72
N GLY A 129 -19.69 47.17 12.73
CA GLY A 129 -18.76 47.81 11.79
C GLY A 129 -17.56 47.01 11.32
N ALA A 130 -17.19 45.88 11.96
CA ALA A 130 -16.05 45.08 11.53
C ALA A 130 -16.45 43.93 10.57
N SER A 131 -15.62 43.65 9.56
CA SER A 131 -15.81 42.55 8.61
C SER A 131 -16.09 41.22 9.32
N ARG A 132 -17.23 40.60 8.99
CA ARG A 132 -17.76 39.37 9.62
C ARG A 132 -17.02 38.08 9.25
N ARG A 133 -15.99 38.16 8.39
CA ARG A 133 -15.44 36.99 7.71
C ARG A 133 -13.97 36.82 8.05
N VAL A 134 -13.63 35.63 8.55
CA VAL A 134 -12.24 35.19 8.69
C VAL A 134 -11.93 34.24 7.54
N ALA A 135 -10.96 34.61 6.70
CA ALA A 135 -10.44 33.70 5.71
C ALA A 135 -9.64 32.60 6.42
N VAL A 136 -10.12 31.36 6.33
CA VAL A 136 -9.38 30.18 6.75
C VAL A 136 -8.92 29.47 5.49
N ALA A 137 -7.60 29.47 5.28
CA ALA A 137 -6.97 28.69 4.24
C ALA A 137 -6.20 27.54 4.91
N SER A 138 -6.30 26.35 4.33
CA SER A 138 -5.54 25.19 4.78
C SER A 138 -4.93 24.50 3.56
N LYS A 139 -3.79 23.85 3.79
CA LYS A 139 -3.07 23.13 2.75
C LYS A 139 -2.50 21.86 3.37
N ALA A 140 -2.77 20.73 2.74
CA ALA A 140 -2.19 19.46 3.10
C ALA A 140 -1.57 18.82 1.87
N GLN A 141 -0.39 18.23 2.05
CA GLN A 141 0.27 17.46 1.02
C GLN A 141 0.57 16.07 1.55
N VAL A 142 0.30 15.08 0.71
CA VAL A 142 0.61 13.67 0.95
C VAL A 142 1.60 13.23 -0.11
N SER A 143 2.68 12.60 0.30
CA SER A 143 3.63 11.95 -0.59
C SER A 143 3.37 10.45 -0.64
N LEU A 144 3.45 9.92 -1.85
CA LEU A 144 3.36 8.51 -2.18
C LEU A 144 4.78 8.01 -2.44
N ARG A 145 5.23 7.11 -1.58
CA ARG A 145 6.61 6.60 -1.60
C ARG A 145 6.62 5.12 -1.86
N ASN A 146 7.55 4.66 -2.68
CA ASN A 146 7.69 3.25 -3.02
C ASN A 146 9.14 2.74 -2.98
N ASP A 147 10.00 3.46 -2.27
CA ASP A 147 11.37 3.08 -1.96
C ASP A 147 11.42 2.26 -0.66
N VAL A 148 10.84 1.06 -0.71
CA VAL A 148 10.70 0.18 0.45
C VAL A 148 12.07 -0.36 0.90
N CYS A 149 12.43 -0.11 2.15
CA CYS A 149 13.69 -0.60 2.73
C CYS A 149 13.52 -1.57 3.91
N GLY A 150 12.28 -1.78 4.35
CA GLY A 150 12.01 -2.68 5.47
C GLY A 150 10.60 -2.52 6.02
N PHE A 151 10.41 -3.09 7.21
CA PHE A 151 9.12 -3.18 7.87
C PHE A 151 9.21 -2.88 9.36
N LEU A 152 8.10 -2.36 9.89
CA LEU A 152 7.87 -2.15 11.31
C LEU A 152 6.41 -2.50 11.63
N PRO A 153 6.11 -3.74 12.04
CA PRO A 153 4.77 -4.10 12.48
C PRO A 153 4.38 -3.30 13.72
N THR A 154 3.09 -3.05 13.90
CA THR A 154 2.53 -2.53 15.14
C THR A 154 1.60 -3.56 15.77
N VAL A 155 1.23 -3.36 17.04
CA VAL A 155 0.29 -4.25 17.74
C VAL A 155 -1.05 -4.37 16.99
N THR A 156 -1.47 -3.29 16.33
CA THR A 156 -2.75 -3.22 15.61
C THR A 156 -2.62 -3.47 14.11
N ASN A 157 -1.42 -3.36 13.54
CA ASN A 157 -1.17 -3.54 12.11
C ASN A 157 0.02 -4.47 11.93
N PRO A 158 -0.20 -5.79 11.75
CA PRO A 158 0.84 -6.67 11.27
C PRO A 158 1.23 -6.30 9.84
N VAL A 159 2.45 -6.65 9.43
CA VAL A 159 2.86 -6.54 8.04
C VAL A 159 2.15 -7.66 7.26
N PRO A 160 1.47 -7.37 6.13
CA PRO A 160 0.76 -8.38 5.34
C PRO A 160 1.73 -9.28 4.52
N TRP A 161 2.85 -9.66 5.13
CA TRP A 161 3.85 -10.56 4.62
C TRP A 161 3.29 -11.98 4.56
N LEU A 162 3.51 -12.67 3.46
CA LEU A 162 3.28 -14.10 3.34
C LEU A 162 4.64 -14.82 3.31
N PRO A 163 4.86 -15.86 4.13
CA PRO A 163 6.12 -16.60 4.18
C PRO A 163 6.28 -17.57 2.99
N VAL A 164 6.02 -17.07 1.78
CA VAL A 164 6.13 -17.79 0.51
C VAL A 164 7.00 -16.95 -0.41
N ALA A 165 8.23 -17.40 -0.63
CA ALA A 165 9.13 -16.79 -1.58
C ALA A 165 8.85 -17.28 -3.00
N LEU A 166 8.72 -16.34 -3.94
CA LEU A 166 8.45 -16.63 -5.34
C LEU A 166 9.75 -16.61 -6.15
N PRO A 167 9.88 -17.49 -7.16
CA PRO A 167 11.09 -17.56 -7.97
C PRO A 167 11.25 -16.31 -8.82
N ASP A 168 12.48 -15.80 -8.89
CA ASP A 168 12.85 -14.72 -9.77
C ASP A 168 14.20 -14.97 -10.44
N HIS A 169 14.40 -14.34 -11.60
CA HIS A 169 15.65 -14.39 -12.32
C HIS A 169 15.90 -13.04 -12.99
N ALA A 170 16.55 -12.13 -12.27
CA ALA A 170 16.67 -10.73 -12.69
C ALA A 170 17.43 -10.54 -14.02
N THR A 171 18.33 -11.47 -14.35
CA THR A 171 19.25 -11.34 -15.50
C THR A 171 18.83 -12.11 -16.75
N GLN A 172 17.87 -13.04 -16.65
CA GLN A 172 17.47 -13.90 -17.77
C GLN A 172 15.96 -14.13 -17.79
N PRO A 173 15.32 -14.11 -18.96
CA PRO A 173 13.90 -14.40 -19.12
C PRO A 173 13.63 -15.90 -18.94
N VAL A 174 13.37 -16.33 -17.70
CA VAL A 174 13.08 -17.73 -17.37
C VAL A 174 11.60 -17.89 -17.08
N ARG A 175 10.92 -18.76 -17.85
CA ARG A 175 9.49 -19.09 -17.65
C ARG A 175 9.25 -19.59 -16.23
N GLY A 176 8.15 -19.18 -15.61
CA GLY A 176 7.85 -19.49 -14.21
C GLY A 176 8.59 -18.61 -13.20
N CYS A 177 9.25 -17.53 -13.63
CA CYS A 177 9.79 -16.49 -12.75
C CYS A 177 8.90 -15.24 -12.79
N TRP A 178 8.85 -14.52 -11.66
CA TRP A 178 8.07 -13.30 -11.56
C TRP A 178 8.45 -12.27 -12.64
N SER A 179 9.75 -11.97 -12.81
CA SER A 179 10.19 -11.01 -13.83
C SER A 179 9.73 -11.37 -15.24
N PHE A 180 9.68 -12.66 -15.59
CA PHE A 180 9.27 -13.10 -16.93
C PHE A 180 7.75 -13.06 -17.10
N GLU A 181 7.00 -13.69 -16.19
CA GLU A 181 5.55 -13.80 -16.33
C GLU A 181 4.86 -12.45 -16.09
N VAL A 182 5.30 -11.71 -15.05
CA VAL A 182 4.62 -10.51 -14.53
C VAL A 182 5.24 -9.19 -14.95
N GLU A 183 6.52 -9.11 -15.25
CA GLU A 183 7.14 -7.82 -15.61
C GLU A 183 7.33 -7.71 -17.11
N GLN A 184 7.61 -8.85 -17.76
CA GLN A 184 7.68 -8.98 -19.20
C GLN A 184 6.34 -9.43 -19.82
N GLY A 185 5.26 -9.56 -19.05
CA GLY A 185 3.89 -9.75 -19.57
C GLY A 185 3.70 -10.99 -20.41
N HIS A 186 4.39 -12.06 -20.03
CA HIS A 186 4.27 -13.37 -20.65
C HIS A 186 3.31 -14.30 -19.89
N GLY A 187 2.89 -13.91 -18.68
CA GLY A 187 1.88 -14.61 -17.89
C GLY A 187 0.50 -14.55 -18.52
N SER A 188 -0.39 -15.42 -18.03
CA SER A 188 -1.80 -15.39 -18.41
C SER A 188 -2.45 -14.10 -17.91
N ASP A 189 -3.53 -13.64 -18.56
CA ASP A 189 -4.39 -12.54 -18.09
C ASP A 189 -5.82 -13.00 -18.31
N LEU A 190 -6.36 -13.70 -17.32
CA LEU A 190 -7.64 -14.40 -17.38
C LEU A 190 -8.65 -13.87 -16.36
N TRP A 191 -8.19 -13.11 -15.37
CA TRP A 191 -8.97 -12.76 -14.20
C TRP A 191 -8.96 -11.25 -13.94
N THR A 192 -10.11 -10.74 -13.52
CA THR A 192 -10.27 -9.38 -12.99
C THR A 192 -10.76 -9.52 -11.57
N TRP A 193 -10.19 -8.76 -10.64
CA TRP A 193 -10.73 -8.73 -9.28
C TRP A 193 -11.96 -7.80 -9.17
N ASN A 194 -13.11 -8.35 -8.76
CA ASN A 194 -14.30 -7.57 -8.47
C ASN A 194 -14.30 -7.06 -7.02
N ASN A 195 -14.00 -5.78 -6.82
CA ASN A 195 -13.98 -5.17 -5.49
C ASN A 195 -15.37 -5.08 -4.82
N VAL A 196 -16.48 -5.22 -5.56
CA VAL A 196 -17.83 -5.20 -4.98
C VAL A 196 -18.25 -6.60 -4.53
N ALA A 197 -18.10 -7.59 -5.41
CA ALA A 197 -18.45 -8.98 -5.11
C ALA A 197 -17.41 -9.69 -4.22
N GLN A 198 -16.19 -9.13 -4.14
CA GLN A 198 -15.04 -9.74 -3.47
C GLN A 198 -14.72 -11.14 -4.03
N THR A 199 -14.81 -11.28 -5.36
CA THR A 199 -14.54 -12.51 -6.10
C THR A 199 -13.75 -12.22 -7.37
N PRO A 200 -12.96 -13.19 -7.88
CA PRO A 200 -12.37 -13.08 -9.21
C PRO A 200 -13.44 -13.32 -10.29
N ASP A 201 -13.51 -12.42 -11.25
CA ASP A 201 -14.32 -12.57 -12.47
C ASP A 201 -13.41 -13.05 -13.61
N SER A 202 -13.87 -13.98 -14.44
CA SER A 202 -13.08 -14.51 -15.56
C SER A 202 -13.10 -13.54 -16.76
N ILE A 203 -12.50 -12.37 -16.55
CA ILE A 203 -12.38 -11.29 -17.53
C ILE A 203 -10.92 -10.82 -17.47
N PRO A 204 -10.21 -10.68 -18.60
CA PRO A 204 -8.86 -10.11 -18.60
C PRO A 204 -8.85 -8.63 -18.20
N ASP A 205 -7.92 -8.20 -17.33
CA ASP A 205 -7.76 -6.80 -16.90
C ASP A 205 -6.41 -6.17 -17.27
N ARG A 206 -5.60 -6.84 -18.08
CA ARG A 206 -4.23 -6.44 -18.49
C ARG A 206 -3.22 -6.49 -17.35
N ILE A 207 -3.49 -7.25 -16.30
CA ILE A 207 -2.55 -7.55 -15.22
C ILE A 207 -2.34 -9.07 -15.21
N PRO A 208 -1.15 -9.56 -15.57
CA PRO A 208 -0.96 -10.99 -15.76
C PRO A 208 -0.92 -11.70 -14.41
N GLU A 209 -1.54 -12.86 -14.32
CA GLU A 209 -1.44 -13.72 -13.16
C GLU A 209 -0.12 -14.49 -13.15
N PHE A 210 0.33 -14.79 -11.94
CA PHE A 210 1.48 -15.62 -11.65
C PHE A 210 1.02 -16.89 -10.95
N GLU A 211 1.24 -18.02 -11.61
CA GLU A 211 1.00 -19.34 -11.02
C GLU A 211 2.29 -19.90 -10.44
N VAL A 212 2.24 -20.30 -9.18
CA VAL A 212 3.38 -20.86 -8.46
C VAL A 212 2.97 -22.11 -7.71
N ARG A 213 3.74 -23.18 -7.87
CA ARG A 213 3.57 -24.40 -7.07
C ARG A 213 4.45 -24.33 -5.83
N VAL A 214 3.90 -24.68 -4.68
CA VAL A 214 4.64 -24.74 -3.41
C VAL A 214 4.40 -26.09 -2.76
N GLY A 215 5.49 -26.71 -2.29
CA GLY A 215 5.50 -28.09 -1.83
C GLY A 215 5.79 -29.08 -2.96
N GLY A 216 6.52 -30.15 -2.63
CA GLY A 216 6.72 -31.31 -3.52
C GLY A 216 7.98 -31.33 -4.41
N ALA A 217 8.86 -30.31 -4.44
CA ALA A 217 10.10 -30.35 -5.24
C ALA A 217 11.21 -29.38 -4.79
N VAL A 218 12.43 -29.67 -5.27
CA VAL A 218 13.68 -28.87 -5.19
C VAL A 218 13.46 -27.45 -5.75
N PRO A 219 14.11 -26.40 -5.21
CA PRO A 219 14.03 -25.04 -5.76
C PRO A 219 14.22 -25.00 -7.27
N GLY A 220 13.40 -24.18 -7.96
CA GLY A 220 13.39 -24.13 -9.40
C GLY A 220 12.34 -23.16 -9.95
N ALA A 221 12.40 -22.91 -11.26
CA ALA A 221 11.43 -22.05 -11.92
C ALA A 221 10.00 -22.60 -11.77
N GLY A 222 9.03 -21.70 -11.53
CA GLY A 222 7.65 -22.05 -11.22
C GLY A 222 7.41 -22.65 -9.83
N THR A 223 8.46 -22.81 -9.01
CA THR A 223 8.37 -23.36 -7.66
C THR A 223 8.58 -22.27 -6.62
N GLY A 224 7.62 -22.09 -5.72
CA GLY A 224 7.74 -21.21 -4.57
C GLY A 224 8.21 -21.98 -3.34
N LEU A 225 8.86 -21.27 -2.42
CA LEU A 225 9.45 -21.84 -1.22
C LEU A 225 8.77 -21.26 0.03
N LEU A 226 8.44 -22.10 1.01
CA LEU A 226 8.12 -21.58 2.33
C LEU A 226 9.38 -21.03 2.96
N VAL A 227 9.31 -19.84 3.54
CA VAL A 227 10.47 -19.17 4.12
C VAL A 227 10.24 -18.72 5.55
N SER A 228 11.26 -18.92 6.38
CA SER A 228 11.37 -18.32 7.71
C SER A 228 12.42 -17.22 7.71
N LEU A 229 12.10 -16.09 8.35
CA LEU A 229 13.07 -15.01 8.63
C LEU A 229 13.83 -15.22 9.95
N ALA A 230 13.43 -16.21 10.75
CA ALA A 230 14.13 -16.58 11.99
C ALA A 230 15.03 -17.80 11.73
N ALA A 231 16.31 -17.65 12.05
CA ALA A 231 17.33 -18.69 11.98
C ALA A 231 17.22 -19.68 13.15
N PRO A 232 17.83 -20.87 13.04
CA PRO A 232 17.71 -21.85 11.95
C PRO A 232 16.63 -22.90 12.26
N ALA A 233 15.98 -22.83 13.42
CA ALA A 233 14.85 -23.69 13.76
C ALA A 233 13.57 -23.10 13.14
N ILE A 234 13.16 -23.65 12.01
CA ILE A 234 11.88 -23.30 11.38
C ILE A 234 10.76 -23.61 12.38
N ASN A 235 10.20 -22.56 12.97
CA ASN A 235 9.04 -22.68 13.82
C ASN A 235 7.80 -22.77 12.92
N ARG A 236 7.35 -23.99 12.65
CA ARG A 236 6.20 -24.27 11.78
C ARG A 236 4.91 -23.61 12.28
N ASN A 237 4.74 -23.52 13.61
CA ASN A 237 3.63 -22.77 14.21
C ASN A 237 3.72 -21.27 13.90
N ALA A 238 4.95 -20.72 13.79
CA ALA A 238 5.15 -19.34 13.37
C ALA A 238 4.77 -19.14 11.90
N ILE A 239 5.09 -20.07 10.99
CA ILE A 239 4.69 -20.01 9.58
C ILE A 239 3.16 -20.00 9.44
N GLY A 240 2.46 -20.95 10.09
CA GLY A 240 0.99 -21.00 10.06
C GLY A 240 0.34 -19.73 10.61
N ARG A 241 0.89 -19.18 11.71
CA ARG A 241 0.48 -17.88 12.24
C ARG A 241 0.75 -16.74 11.26
N GLN A 242 1.92 -16.70 10.62
CA GLN A 242 2.29 -15.63 9.69
C GLN A 242 1.41 -15.65 8.43
N ILE A 243 0.98 -16.82 7.98
CA ILE A 243 0.02 -16.94 6.87
C ILE A 243 -1.30 -16.24 7.26
N THR A 244 -1.84 -16.57 8.43
CA THR A 244 -3.16 -16.06 8.85
C THR A 244 -3.14 -14.60 9.31
N SER A 245 -2.13 -14.22 10.09
CA SER A 245 -2.04 -12.91 10.76
C SER A 245 -1.02 -11.95 10.18
N GLY A 246 -0.19 -12.38 9.22
CA GLY A 246 0.95 -11.62 8.74
C GLY A 246 2.14 -11.64 9.70
N PHE A 247 3.15 -10.84 9.41
CA PHE A 247 4.35 -10.70 10.24
C PHE A 247 4.11 -9.69 11.38
N THR A 248 4.16 -10.17 12.61
CA THR A 248 3.74 -9.46 13.82
C THR A 248 4.92 -8.88 14.61
N VAL A 249 4.62 -8.08 15.65
CA VAL A 249 5.65 -7.60 16.60
C VAL A 249 6.36 -8.75 17.31
N ALA A 250 5.67 -9.86 17.60
CA ALA A 250 6.27 -11.03 18.22
C ALA A 250 7.26 -11.74 17.27
N ASP A 251 6.93 -11.79 15.97
CA ASP A 251 7.85 -12.29 14.95
C ASP A 251 9.09 -11.40 14.86
N GLN A 252 8.90 -10.08 14.81
CA GLN A 252 9.99 -9.11 14.80
C GLN A 252 10.93 -9.27 16.01
N GLN A 253 10.37 -9.40 17.22
CA GLN A 253 11.15 -9.62 18.44
C GLN A 253 11.92 -10.95 18.41
N SER A 254 11.35 -12.00 17.81
CA SER A 254 12.02 -13.30 17.70
C SER A 254 13.26 -13.26 16.80
N ILE A 255 13.32 -12.33 15.85
CA ILE A 255 14.50 -12.07 15.01
C ILE A 255 15.57 -11.26 15.77
N GLY A 256 15.19 -10.56 16.84
CA GLY A 256 16.09 -9.74 17.65
C GLY A 256 16.32 -8.33 17.11
N GLU A 257 15.53 -7.89 16.12
CA GLU A 257 15.69 -6.59 15.48
C GLU A 257 14.60 -5.59 15.91
N GLN A 258 14.97 -4.33 16.17
CA GLN A 258 13.99 -3.26 16.49
C GLN A 258 13.28 -2.71 15.25
N LYS A 259 13.91 -2.84 14.07
CA LYS A 259 13.38 -2.50 12.75
C LYS A 259 13.95 -3.52 11.78
N THR A 260 13.08 -4.19 11.04
CA THR A 260 13.53 -5.22 10.10
C THR A 260 13.81 -4.54 8.78
N ALA A 261 15.09 -4.29 8.50
CA ALA A 261 15.52 -4.00 7.14
C ALA A 261 15.11 -5.18 6.25
N PHE A 262 14.87 -4.96 4.95
CA PHE A 262 14.51 -6.07 4.07
C PHE A 262 15.54 -7.20 4.19
N PRO A 263 15.13 -8.39 4.68
CA PRO A 263 16.06 -9.46 4.94
C PRO A 263 16.58 -10.00 3.62
N ARG A 264 17.90 -9.95 3.42
CA ARG A 264 18.53 -10.45 2.19
C ARG A 264 18.62 -11.97 2.15
N ASN A 265 18.51 -12.63 3.29
CA ASN A 265 18.56 -14.08 3.41
C ASN A 265 17.36 -14.59 4.22
N ALA A 266 16.89 -15.78 3.88
CA ALA A 266 15.86 -16.52 4.62
C ALA A 266 16.15 -18.02 4.60
N TRP A 267 15.49 -18.79 5.46
CA TRP A 267 15.64 -20.25 5.51
C TRP A 267 14.45 -20.91 4.84
N ALA A 268 14.73 -21.77 3.86
CA ALA A 268 13.69 -22.55 3.19
C ALA A 268 13.17 -23.64 4.12
N ALA A 269 11.85 -23.75 4.23
CA ALA A 269 11.19 -24.74 5.06
C ALA A 269 10.68 -25.91 4.24
N GLU A 270 11.10 -27.12 4.61
CA GLU A 270 10.49 -28.35 4.14
C GLU A 270 9.12 -28.55 4.80
N MET A 271 8.16 -29.02 4.00
CA MET A 271 6.77 -29.16 4.39
C MET A 271 6.39 -30.63 4.50
N GLY A 272 5.91 -31.06 5.67
CA GLY A 272 5.26 -32.36 5.80
C GLY A 272 3.85 -32.35 5.17
N ALA A 273 3.31 -33.52 4.85
CA ALA A 273 1.98 -33.65 4.24
C ALA A 273 0.86 -33.08 5.12
N GLU A 274 0.90 -33.32 6.44
CA GLU A 274 -0.09 -32.81 7.40
C GLU A 274 -0.04 -31.27 7.49
N GLU A 275 1.17 -30.70 7.52
CA GLU A 275 1.41 -29.26 7.61
C GLU A 275 0.95 -28.55 6.34
N SER A 276 1.16 -29.17 5.19
CA SER A 276 0.68 -28.65 3.91
C SER A 276 -0.84 -28.47 3.90
N MET A 277 -1.59 -29.40 4.47
CA MET A 277 -3.03 -29.28 4.56
C MET A 277 -3.47 -28.10 5.44
N VAL A 278 -2.80 -27.89 6.59
CA VAL A 278 -3.09 -26.75 7.48
C VAL A 278 -2.75 -25.43 6.79
N ILE A 279 -1.59 -25.35 6.15
CA ILE A 279 -1.12 -24.18 5.41
C ILE A 279 -2.06 -23.86 4.24
N ALA A 280 -2.43 -24.86 3.44
CA ALA A 280 -3.35 -24.70 2.32
C ALA A 280 -4.73 -24.22 2.79
N THR A 281 -5.22 -24.71 3.93
CA THR A 281 -6.48 -24.25 4.53
C THR A 281 -6.39 -22.78 4.95
N GLY A 282 -5.28 -22.38 5.58
CA GLY A 282 -5.01 -20.99 5.93
C GLY A 282 -4.95 -20.09 4.69
N LEU A 283 -4.25 -20.52 3.64
CA LEU A 283 -4.12 -19.79 2.38
C LEU A 283 -5.47 -19.62 1.67
N LYS A 284 -6.33 -20.64 1.68
CA LYS A 284 -7.69 -20.55 1.12
C LYS A 284 -8.53 -19.46 1.78
N GLN A 285 -8.34 -19.21 3.08
CA GLN A 285 -9.00 -18.10 3.77
C GLN A 285 -8.49 -16.72 3.35
N LEU A 286 -7.35 -16.66 2.67
CA LEU A 286 -6.74 -15.42 2.18
C LEU A 286 -7.08 -15.12 0.73
N VAL A 287 -7.89 -15.95 0.06
CA VAL A 287 -8.36 -15.64 -1.30
C VAL A 287 -9.03 -14.26 -1.32
N GLY A 288 -8.63 -13.43 -2.29
CA GLY A 288 -9.01 -12.03 -2.42
C GLY A 288 -8.15 -11.03 -1.64
N SER A 289 -7.38 -11.51 -0.68
CA SER A 289 -6.51 -10.65 0.13
C SER A 289 -5.22 -10.31 -0.59
N ARG A 290 -4.75 -9.06 -0.40
CA ARG A 290 -3.44 -8.60 -0.86
C ARG A 290 -2.37 -8.97 0.16
N ARG A 291 -1.24 -9.50 -0.31
CA ARG A 291 -0.10 -9.93 0.51
C ARG A 291 1.22 -9.49 -0.14
N ILE A 292 2.23 -9.34 0.69
CA ILE A 292 3.61 -9.06 0.28
C ILE A 292 4.36 -10.39 0.20
N PHE A 293 5.02 -10.62 -0.91
CA PHE A 293 5.81 -11.80 -1.19
C PHE A 293 7.27 -11.40 -1.39
N PRO A 294 8.24 -12.07 -0.75
CA PRO A 294 9.62 -11.96 -1.16
C PRO A 294 9.86 -12.71 -2.47
N LEU A 295 10.81 -12.22 -3.24
CA LEU A 295 11.35 -12.92 -4.39
C LEU A 295 12.71 -13.50 -4.05
N TYR A 296 13.02 -14.70 -4.56
CA TYR A 296 14.31 -15.34 -4.38
C TYR A 296 15.01 -15.54 -5.73
N ASP A 297 16.34 -15.46 -5.74
CA ASP A 297 17.13 -15.60 -6.97
C ASP A 297 17.36 -17.07 -7.32
N LEU A 298 16.87 -17.52 -8.48
CA LEU A 298 17.14 -18.85 -8.98
C LEU A 298 18.62 -19.07 -9.33
N SER A 299 19.34 -18.04 -9.77
CA SER A 299 20.74 -18.19 -10.18
C SER A 299 21.68 -18.53 -9.01
N GLU A 300 21.23 -18.27 -7.78
CA GLU A 300 21.97 -18.52 -6.54
C GLU A 300 21.37 -19.69 -5.72
N THR A 301 20.42 -20.46 -6.29
CA THR A 301 19.85 -21.64 -5.60
C THR A 301 20.78 -22.86 -5.51
N GLY A 302 22.03 -22.73 -5.94
CA GLY A 302 23.08 -23.69 -5.58
C GLY A 302 23.40 -23.53 -4.10
N SER A 303 22.84 -24.42 -3.27
CA SER A 303 22.95 -24.48 -1.80
C SER A 303 24.14 -23.69 -1.24
N ASN A 304 23.87 -22.54 -0.60
CA ASN A 304 24.76 -22.09 0.45
C ASN A 304 24.87 -23.24 1.47
N ASP A 305 26.06 -23.51 1.99
CA ASP A 305 26.33 -24.65 2.91
C ASP A 305 25.42 -24.68 4.16
N ASP A 306 24.65 -23.61 4.42
CA ASP A 306 23.74 -23.42 5.55
C ASP A 306 22.24 -23.62 5.23
N GLY A 307 21.87 -23.90 3.98
CA GLY A 307 20.47 -24.05 3.55
C GLY A 307 19.67 -22.74 3.49
N SER A 308 20.36 -21.58 3.54
CA SER A 308 19.73 -20.28 3.32
C SER A 308 19.49 -20.02 1.83
N ILE A 309 18.43 -19.26 1.55
CA ILE A 309 18.13 -18.72 0.22
C ILE A 309 18.28 -17.20 0.26
N ARG A 310 18.74 -16.62 -0.85
CA ARG A 310 18.84 -15.18 -1.00
C ARG A 310 17.53 -14.60 -1.51
N LEU A 311 17.01 -13.63 -0.77
CA LEU A 311 15.88 -12.81 -1.17
C LEU A 311 16.38 -11.56 -1.89
N THR A 312 15.82 -11.28 -3.06
CA THR A 312 16.25 -10.18 -3.93
C THR A 312 15.43 -8.92 -3.70
N ARG A 313 14.11 -9.05 -3.74
CA ARG A 313 13.17 -7.91 -3.66
C ARG A 313 11.81 -8.33 -3.13
N LEU A 314 10.96 -7.33 -2.94
CA LEU A 314 9.59 -7.48 -2.46
C LEU A 314 8.61 -7.18 -3.58
N VAL A 315 7.56 -7.97 -3.68
CA VAL A 315 6.41 -7.69 -4.54
C VAL A 315 5.13 -7.83 -3.74
N ALA A 316 4.03 -7.33 -4.28
CA ALA A 316 2.72 -7.55 -3.71
C ALA A 316 1.78 -8.16 -4.74
N GLY A 317 0.91 -9.03 -4.24
CA GLY A 317 -0.04 -9.77 -5.05
C GLY A 317 -1.30 -10.08 -4.26
N ARG A 318 -2.41 -10.18 -4.97
CA ARG A 318 -3.68 -10.69 -4.47
C ARG A 318 -3.75 -12.18 -4.76
N ILE A 319 -4.10 -12.97 -3.76
CA ILE A 319 -4.31 -14.40 -3.94
C ILE A 319 -5.67 -14.59 -4.62
N LEU A 320 -5.69 -15.15 -5.84
CA LEU A 320 -6.94 -15.43 -6.57
C LEU A 320 -7.46 -16.84 -6.33
N ALA A 321 -6.55 -17.81 -6.29
CA ALA A 321 -6.89 -19.21 -6.12
C ALA A 321 -5.80 -19.96 -5.33
N VAL A 322 -6.21 -21.04 -4.67
CA VAL A 322 -5.34 -21.96 -3.94
C VAL A 322 -5.83 -23.37 -4.19
N ASP A 323 -5.11 -24.09 -5.05
CA ASP A 323 -5.48 -25.44 -5.48
C ASP A 323 -4.52 -26.46 -4.86
N ALA A 324 -5.07 -27.48 -4.20
CA ALA A 324 -4.26 -28.56 -3.67
C ALA A 324 -3.83 -29.49 -4.82
N VAL A 325 -2.59 -29.95 -4.76
CA VAL A 325 -2.03 -30.92 -5.71
C VAL A 325 -1.91 -32.30 -5.05
N SER A 326 -2.02 -33.36 -5.83
CA SER A 326 -2.08 -34.75 -5.33
C SER A 326 -0.83 -35.22 -4.58
N ASP A 327 0.32 -34.57 -4.76
CA ASP A 327 1.57 -34.86 -4.07
C ASP A 327 1.71 -34.17 -2.70
N GLY A 328 0.64 -33.52 -2.24
CA GLY A 328 0.66 -32.75 -0.99
C GLY A 328 1.27 -31.36 -1.16
N GLY A 329 1.55 -30.90 -2.38
CA GLY A 329 1.80 -29.50 -2.67
C GLY A 329 0.50 -28.71 -2.91
N TRP A 330 0.64 -27.44 -3.23
CA TRP A 330 -0.45 -26.58 -3.66
C TRP A 330 0.02 -25.57 -4.71
N THR A 331 -0.89 -25.12 -5.55
CA THR A 331 -0.67 -24.07 -6.54
C THR A 331 -1.37 -22.80 -6.06
N LEU A 332 -0.66 -21.67 -6.06
CA LEU A 332 -1.26 -20.34 -5.93
C LEU A 332 -1.35 -19.69 -7.28
N THR A 333 -2.52 -19.12 -7.56
CA THR A 333 -2.69 -18.13 -8.61
C THR A 333 -2.69 -16.76 -7.96
N ILE A 334 -1.71 -15.93 -8.32
CA ILE A 334 -1.46 -14.62 -7.72
C ILE A 334 -1.64 -13.56 -8.80
N GLN A 335 -2.51 -12.58 -8.57
CA GLN A 335 -2.57 -11.39 -9.40
C GLN A 335 -1.69 -10.28 -8.78
N PRO A 336 -0.71 -9.73 -9.50
CA PRO A 336 0.06 -8.57 -9.05
C PRO A 336 -0.86 -7.45 -8.57
N SER A 337 -0.55 -6.84 -7.43
CA SER A 337 -1.45 -5.87 -6.80
C SER A 337 -0.68 -4.76 -6.10
N ALA A 338 -1.29 -3.56 -6.05
CA ALA A 338 -0.73 -2.44 -5.31
C ALA A 338 -1.27 -2.43 -3.88
N ILE A 339 -0.36 -2.42 -2.90
CA ILE A 339 -0.70 -2.38 -1.48
C ILE A 339 -0.08 -1.17 -0.78
N SER A 340 -0.88 -0.56 0.09
CA SER A 340 -0.42 0.48 1.01
C SER A 340 -0.58 0.02 2.45
N THR A 341 0.47 0.10 3.25
CA THR A 341 0.38 -0.19 4.69
C THR A 341 1.24 0.79 5.50
N PRO A 342 0.78 1.21 6.69
CA PRO A 342 1.58 2.07 7.58
C PRO A 342 2.86 1.38 8.10
N THR A 343 2.96 0.05 7.98
CA THR A 343 4.08 -0.75 8.51
C THR A 343 5.32 -0.72 7.64
N ILE A 344 5.27 -0.13 6.44
CA ILE A 344 6.42 -0.03 5.55
C ILE A 344 7.39 1.04 6.04
N LEU A 345 8.69 0.74 5.96
CA LEU A 345 9.77 1.70 6.11
C LEU A 345 10.29 2.10 4.72
N THR A 346 10.56 3.39 4.56
CA THR A 346 11.15 3.97 3.35
C THR A 346 12.43 4.73 3.73
N THR A 347 13.34 4.91 2.79
CA THR A 347 14.63 5.60 3.06
C THR A 347 14.48 7.11 2.92
N GLU A 348 15.04 7.95 3.78
CA GLU A 348 14.97 9.40 3.52
C GLU A 348 15.76 9.83 2.28
N GLN A 349 16.75 9.03 1.87
CA GLN A 349 17.72 9.38 0.83
C GLN A 349 17.35 8.89 -0.58
N GLY A 350 16.32 8.05 -0.74
CA GLY A 350 15.92 7.52 -2.06
C GLY A 350 16.94 6.59 -2.71
N ILE A 351 17.80 5.93 -1.91
CA ILE A 351 18.94 5.11 -2.38
C ILE A 351 18.57 3.61 -2.45
N CYS A 352 17.30 3.23 -2.29
CA CYS A 352 16.90 1.85 -2.57
C CYS A 352 16.74 1.61 -4.06
N ASP A 353 17.02 0.37 -4.48
CA ASP A 353 16.76 -0.26 -5.80
C ASP A 353 15.46 0.22 -6.49
N PRO A 354 15.34 0.10 -7.83
CA PRO A 354 14.34 0.78 -8.65
C PRO A 354 12.93 0.77 -8.05
N SER A 355 12.23 1.90 -8.23
CA SER A 355 10.91 2.18 -7.66
C SER A 355 9.99 0.95 -7.71
N ASN A 356 9.56 0.45 -6.55
CA ASN A 356 8.72 -0.73 -6.46
C ASN A 356 7.26 -0.37 -6.78
N PRO A 357 6.65 -0.79 -7.90
CA PRO A 357 5.28 -0.36 -8.22
C PRO A 357 4.22 -1.03 -7.34
N TYR A 358 4.59 -2.06 -6.57
CA TYR A 358 3.65 -2.91 -5.84
C TYR A 358 3.39 -2.44 -4.41
N ILE A 359 4.37 -1.81 -3.76
CA ILE A 359 4.32 -1.56 -2.31
C ILE A 359 4.53 -0.08 -2.03
N TRP A 360 3.56 0.53 -1.35
CA TRP A 360 3.50 1.97 -1.15
C TRP A 360 3.38 2.39 0.32
N LYS A 361 4.06 3.47 0.67
CA LYS A 361 3.90 4.21 1.92
C LYS A 361 3.28 5.57 1.65
N ILE A 362 2.17 5.84 2.33
CA ILE A 362 1.47 7.13 2.29
C ILE A 362 1.97 7.98 3.46
N CYS A 363 2.58 9.13 3.17
CA CYS A 363 3.15 10.02 4.19
C CYS A 363 2.50 11.40 4.11
N LEU A 364 1.94 11.88 5.22
CA LEU A 364 1.61 13.31 5.35
C LEU A 364 2.90 14.12 5.44
N MET A 365 3.07 15.09 4.55
CA MET A 365 4.15 16.06 4.63
C MET A 365 3.81 17.12 5.68
N LYS A 366 4.82 17.51 6.48
CA LYS A 366 4.67 18.50 7.54
C LYS A 366 4.83 19.92 7.02
#